data_AF-A0A6V7XLI5-F1
#
_entry.id   AF-A0A6V7XLI5-F1
#
_cell.length_a   1.000
_cell.length_b   1.000
_cell.length_c   1.000
_cell.angle_alpha   90.00
_cell.angle_beta   90.00
_cell.angle_gamma   90.00
#
_symmetry.space_group_name_H-M   'P 1'
#
loop_
_entity.id
_entity.type
_entity.pdbx_description
1 polymer ?
#
loop_
_entity_poly.entity_id
_entity_poly.type
_entity_poly.pdbx_seq_one_letter_code
_entity_poly.pdbx_strand_id
1 'polypeptide(L)'
;MGDKAILTEVLEASKLTDTYSSLTASNIIDQLKESKSSSSHSTTSVHYEGLDGSNSQGGDTSNVNVNIERQNNQKQEVTTNGVPDVYTVDDAVEFLGFGRFQILLAFLTGLAWMADAMEIMILSILSPSLYCEWAITPMQQALITTCVFSGMMLSSTAWGKFCDRFGRRKGLLSAALLTFAMGVLSSAAPNFHLFLALRGLTGVGIGGIPQAVTLFAEFLPLAQRAKCVVFIESFWAIGASFEAILAFFVMSAGWGWRWLLLLSSLPLALFSISCLWLPESARYLVAAGRPDLAISSLQRIAKLNGRSLPPGRLIEGNKATINARGKLTDLFSPTLAGTTFRLWILWTVNAFCYYGIVLLTTVLFQSGDECHGGISKQILNNSINNETVVTEPPIILECKPLLKKDYIDLISTTFSEFPGLILTAILIEWLGRKRTMAMEFGVFALFSFLLIFCVKRYWLTTFIFISRAFISGAFQCVYVYTPEVYPTTLRALGLGASSSMARLGAIVTPFIAQVASGNSLLIPIITYSCASLIGLVTALSLPIETKGRQMMETH
;
A
#
# COMPACT_ATOMS: atom_id res chain seq x y z
N MET A 1 -48.60 3.23 18.90
CA MET A 1 -47.53 3.98 19.59
C MET A 1 -46.13 3.70 19.00
N GLY A 2 -46.00 3.39 17.70
CA GLY A 2 -44.71 3.05 17.08
C GLY A 2 -44.11 4.13 16.16
N ASP A 3 -44.93 4.96 15.51
CA ASP A 3 -44.43 5.82 14.41
C ASP A 3 -44.14 7.29 14.78
N LYS A 4 -44.32 7.68 16.05
CA LYS A 4 -44.03 9.07 16.51
C LYS A 4 -42.63 9.26 17.08
N ALA A 5 -41.89 8.18 17.36
CA ALA A 5 -40.53 8.29 17.92
C ALA A 5 -39.47 8.58 16.84
N ILE A 6 -39.62 8.01 15.65
CA ILE A 6 -38.61 8.10 14.57
C ILE A 6 -38.60 9.48 13.89
N LEU A 7 -39.74 10.18 13.86
CA LEU A 7 -39.81 11.51 13.25
C LEU A 7 -39.15 12.60 14.13
N THR A 8 -39.00 12.35 15.43
CA THR A 8 -38.44 13.33 16.38
C THR A 8 -36.91 13.29 16.39
N GLU A 9 -36.29 12.13 16.17
CA GLU A 9 -34.82 12.00 16.04
C GLU A 9 -34.28 12.54 14.71
N VAL A 10 -35.05 12.46 13.62
CA VAL A 10 -34.61 12.98 12.30
C VAL A 10 -34.62 14.52 12.28
N LEU A 11 -35.48 15.15 13.08
CA LEU A 11 -35.57 16.62 13.17
C LEU A 11 -34.51 17.24 14.10
N GLU A 12 -33.95 16.50 15.07
CA GLU A 12 -32.86 17.00 15.93
C GLU A 12 -31.47 16.96 15.26
N ALA A 13 -31.31 16.22 14.16
CA ALA A 13 -30.04 16.10 13.44
C ALA A 13 -29.72 17.26 12.48
N SER A 14 -30.67 18.18 12.22
CA SER A 14 -30.45 19.34 11.35
C SER A 14 -30.31 20.64 12.13
N LYS A 15 -29.22 20.79 12.90
CA LYS A 15 -28.75 22.12 13.37
C LYS A 15 -28.08 22.88 12.23
N LEU A 16 -28.89 23.27 11.24
CA LEU A 16 -28.54 24.25 10.21
C LEU A 16 -29.58 25.38 10.25
N THR A 17 -29.31 26.32 11.17
CA THR A 17 -29.57 27.76 11.08
C THR A 17 -31.04 28.22 10.88
N ASP A 18 -31.68 28.58 11.99
CA ASP A 18 -33.01 29.23 12.09
C ASP A 18 -33.16 30.58 11.34
N THR A 19 -32.11 31.06 10.67
CA THR A 19 -32.13 32.32 9.91
C THR A 19 -32.46 32.11 8.42
N TYR A 20 -32.28 30.90 7.87
CA TYR A 20 -32.54 30.61 6.45
C TYR A 20 -33.95 30.07 6.16
N SER A 21 -34.60 29.43 7.14
CA SER A 21 -35.96 28.90 6.99
C SER A 21 -37.03 29.99 6.94
N SER A 22 -36.84 31.11 7.66
CA SER A 22 -37.80 32.21 7.71
C SER A 22 -37.85 33.03 6.42
N LEU A 23 -36.71 33.24 5.74
CA LEU A 23 -36.66 33.98 4.47
C LEU A 23 -37.32 33.19 3.31
N THR A 24 -37.19 31.86 3.33
CA THR A 24 -37.67 31.00 2.25
C THR A 24 -39.17 30.72 2.38
N ALA A 25 -39.69 30.58 3.60
CA ALA A 25 -41.11 30.37 3.83
C ALA A 25 -41.98 31.59 3.49
N SER A 26 -41.51 32.82 3.76
CA SER A 26 -42.26 34.03 3.42
C SER A 26 -42.37 34.23 1.91
N ASN A 27 -41.27 34.06 1.17
CA ASN A 27 -41.26 34.20 -0.29
C ASN A 27 -42.10 33.14 -1.00
N ILE A 28 -42.14 31.90 -0.47
CA ILE A 28 -42.96 30.83 -1.05
C ILE A 28 -44.45 31.05 -0.74
N ILE A 29 -44.79 31.56 0.44
CA ILE A 29 -46.19 31.85 0.82
C ILE A 29 -46.76 33.04 0.03
N ASP A 30 -45.95 34.05 -0.29
CA ASP A 30 -46.37 35.18 -1.12
C ASP A 30 -46.52 34.78 -2.60
N GLN A 31 -45.63 33.95 -3.14
CA GLN A 31 -45.77 33.41 -4.50
C GLN A 31 -46.96 32.44 -4.64
N LEU A 32 -47.30 31.68 -3.60
CA LEU A 32 -48.49 30.83 -3.59
C LEU A 32 -49.81 31.63 -3.43
N LYS A 33 -49.76 32.85 -2.88
CA LYS A 33 -50.92 33.76 -2.85
C LYS A 33 -51.16 34.41 -4.21
N GLU A 34 -50.11 34.81 -4.92
CA GLU A 34 -50.25 35.35 -6.28
C GLU A 34 -50.76 34.28 -7.26
N SER A 35 -50.22 33.05 -7.17
CA SER A 35 -50.65 31.90 -7.98
C SER A 35 -52.13 31.52 -7.82
N LYS A 36 -52.75 31.81 -6.67
CA LYS A 36 -54.18 31.52 -6.42
C LYS A 36 -55.14 32.59 -6.92
N SER A 37 -54.65 33.79 -7.25
CA SER A 37 -55.48 34.88 -7.80
C SER A 37 -55.64 34.83 -9.32
N SER A 38 -54.84 34.03 -10.03
CA SER A 38 -54.79 34.02 -11.49
C SER A 38 -55.10 32.65 -12.10
N SER A 39 -56.17 31.98 -11.64
CA SER A 39 -56.77 30.87 -12.36
C SER A 39 -57.91 31.35 -13.26
N SER A 40 -57.58 31.82 -14.47
CA SER A 40 -58.51 31.77 -15.60
C SER A 40 -57.74 31.75 -16.91
N HIS A 41 -57.76 30.59 -17.57
CA HIS A 41 -57.43 30.35 -18.98
C HIS A 41 -56.16 31.00 -19.56
N SER A 42 -55.08 30.22 -19.73
CA SER A 42 -54.37 30.05 -21.03
C SER A 42 -53.02 29.36 -20.84
N THR A 43 -52.75 28.39 -21.71
CA THR A 43 -51.41 27.87 -22.04
C THR A 43 -50.39 29.00 -22.19
N THR A 44 -49.27 28.96 -21.45
CA THR A 44 -48.15 29.87 -21.71
C THR A 44 -46.80 29.20 -21.50
N SER A 45 -46.06 29.10 -22.59
CA SER A 45 -44.63 28.82 -22.70
C SER A 45 -43.80 29.96 -22.07
N VAL A 46 -42.79 29.63 -21.27
CA VAL A 46 -41.92 30.64 -20.64
C VAL A 46 -40.81 31.03 -21.63
N HIS A 47 -40.89 32.26 -22.12
CA HIS A 47 -39.86 32.97 -22.87
C HIS A 47 -39.00 33.74 -21.85
N TYR A 48 -37.68 33.69 -21.97
CA TYR A 48 -36.76 34.53 -21.17
C TYR A 48 -36.32 35.71 -22.03
N GLU A 49 -36.65 36.92 -21.60
CA GLU A 49 -36.17 38.16 -22.22
C GLU A 49 -35.93 39.23 -21.14
N GLY A 50 -34.81 39.94 -21.25
CA GLY A 50 -34.58 41.23 -20.57
C GLY A 50 -33.56 41.24 -19.42
N LEU A 51 -32.26 41.30 -19.74
CA LEU A 51 -31.29 42.10 -18.98
C LEU A 51 -30.91 43.28 -19.87
N ASP A 52 -31.50 44.44 -19.61
CA ASP A 52 -31.09 45.69 -20.26
C ASP A 52 -29.85 46.27 -19.61
N GLY A 53 -28.91 46.66 -20.45
CA GLY A 53 -27.72 47.44 -20.13
C GLY A 53 -27.25 48.20 -21.37
N SER A 54 -27.77 49.42 -21.51
CA SER A 54 -27.49 50.48 -22.51
C SER A 54 -26.03 50.65 -22.97
N ASN A 55 -25.79 50.84 -24.28
CA ASN A 55 -25.51 52.16 -24.90
C ASN A 55 -25.09 52.11 -26.39
N SER A 56 -25.36 53.24 -27.07
CA SER A 56 -24.76 53.81 -28.30
C SER A 56 -25.15 53.29 -29.71
N GLN A 57 -26.06 54.07 -30.33
CA GLN A 57 -25.96 54.84 -31.59
C GLN A 57 -25.53 54.21 -32.93
N GLY A 58 -26.36 54.52 -33.96
CA GLY A 58 -26.05 54.54 -35.40
C GLY A 58 -26.27 53.19 -36.08
N GLY A 59 -27.11 53.00 -37.09
CA GLY A 59 -27.39 53.82 -38.26
C GLY A 59 -27.27 52.89 -39.49
N ASP A 60 -28.24 52.97 -40.38
CA ASP A 60 -28.28 52.44 -41.76
C ASP A 60 -28.68 50.97 -42.06
N THR A 61 -29.81 50.93 -42.77
CA THR A 61 -30.33 49.93 -43.69
C THR A 61 -29.32 49.44 -44.73
N SER A 62 -29.28 48.13 -45.01
CA SER A 62 -29.28 47.60 -46.39
C SER A 62 -29.45 46.08 -46.47
N ASN A 63 -30.31 45.70 -47.42
CA ASN A 63 -30.64 44.35 -47.89
C ASN A 63 -29.41 43.52 -48.29
N VAL A 64 -29.40 42.21 -47.98
CA VAL A 64 -28.93 41.17 -48.92
C VAL A 64 -29.67 39.85 -48.65
N ASN A 65 -30.62 39.51 -49.53
CA ASN A 65 -31.06 38.13 -49.77
C ASN A 65 -30.02 37.46 -50.68
N VAL A 66 -29.42 36.35 -50.25
CA VAL A 66 -28.81 35.36 -51.17
C VAL A 66 -29.19 33.95 -50.72
N ASN A 67 -30.01 33.31 -51.55
CA ASN A 67 -30.27 31.88 -51.58
C ASN A 67 -28.97 31.10 -51.82
N ILE A 68 -28.69 30.08 -51.00
CA ILE A 68 -28.01 28.87 -51.45
C ILE A 68 -28.70 27.66 -50.83
N GLU A 69 -29.63 27.09 -51.58
CA GLU A 69 -29.95 25.66 -51.51
C GLU A 69 -28.65 24.87 -51.74
N ARG A 70 -28.21 24.12 -50.72
CA ARG A 70 -27.41 22.89 -50.84
C ARG A 70 -27.14 22.35 -49.44
N GLN A 71 -27.96 21.40 -48.99
CA GLN A 71 -27.58 20.20 -48.21
C GLN A 71 -28.83 19.52 -47.60
N ASN A 72 -29.80 19.14 -48.43
CA ASN A 72 -30.68 18.02 -48.08
C ASN A 72 -29.96 16.72 -48.45
N ASN A 73 -29.05 16.26 -47.59
CA ASN A 73 -28.58 14.88 -47.52
C ASN A 73 -27.68 14.65 -46.30
N GLN A 74 -28.24 14.79 -45.10
CA GLN A 74 -27.72 14.07 -43.93
C GLN A 74 -28.89 13.47 -43.14
N LYS A 75 -29.04 12.16 -43.35
CA LYS A 75 -29.59 11.12 -42.46
C LYS A 75 -30.45 11.62 -41.29
N GLN A 76 -31.74 11.30 -41.40
CA GLN A 76 -32.56 10.90 -40.25
C GLN A 76 -31.81 9.81 -39.46
N GLU A 77 -31.19 10.21 -38.35
CA GLU A 77 -30.88 9.28 -37.26
C GLU A 77 -32.16 9.10 -36.45
N VAL A 78 -32.70 7.88 -36.56
CA VAL A 78 -33.78 7.38 -35.72
C VAL A 78 -33.26 7.35 -34.28
N THR A 79 -33.79 8.23 -33.44
CA THR A 79 -33.57 8.22 -32.00
C THR A 79 -34.16 6.95 -31.39
N THR A 80 -33.33 5.94 -31.14
CA THR A 80 -33.66 4.85 -30.21
C THR A 80 -33.25 5.24 -28.79
N ASN A 81 -34.26 5.53 -27.97
CA ASN A 81 -34.30 5.40 -26.51
C ASN A 81 -32.97 5.27 -25.74
N GLY A 82 -32.49 6.38 -25.18
CA GLY A 82 -32.12 6.48 -23.76
C GLY A 82 -30.99 5.63 -23.16
N VAL A 83 -30.13 4.99 -23.96
CA VAL A 83 -28.88 4.37 -23.47
C VAL A 83 -27.72 5.14 -24.09
N PRO A 84 -26.73 5.62 -23.30
CA PRO A 84 -25.57 6.27 -23.90
C PRO A 84 -24.87 5.26 -24.83
N ASP A 85 -24.73 5.60 -26.11
CA ASP A 85 -24.08 4.77 -27.16
C ASP A 85 -22.57 4.53 -26.91
N VAL A 86 -22.07 4.97 -25.77
CA VAL A 86 -20.65 5.12 -25.47
C VAL A 86 -20.40 4.84 -23.99
N TYR A 87 -19.33 4.11 -23.68
CA TYR A 87 -18.91 3.83 -22.31
C TYR A 87 -17.39 3.92 -22.16
N THR A 88 -16.92 4.21 -20.94
CA THR A 88 -15.49 4.23 -20.59
C THR A 88 -15.03 2.89 -20.03
N VAL A 89 -13.71 2.70 -19.91
CA VAL A 89 -13.15 1.50 -19.24
C VAL A 89 -13.67 1.36 -17.81
N ASP A 90 -13.86 2.48 -17.10
CA ASP A 90 -14.31 2.47 -15.71
C ASP A 90 -15.78 2.02 -15.62
N ASP A 91 -16.64 2.53 -16.51
CA ASP A 91 -18.04 2.09 -16.62
C ASP A 91 -18.13 0.59 -16.93
N ALA A 92 -17.26 0.09 -17.82
CA ALA A 92 -17.22 -1.32 -18.17
C ALA A 92 -16.79 -2.20 -16.98
N VAL A 93 -15.76 -1.79 -16.23
CA VAL A 93 -15.30 -2.53 -15.04
C VAL A 93 -16.38 -2.53 -13.95
N GLU A 94 -17.08 -1.42 -13.75
CA GLU A 94 -18.17 -1.33 -12.78
C GLU A 94 -19.36 -2.20 -13.20
N PHE A 95 -19.74 -2.17 -14.48
CA PHE A 95 -20.81 -3.01 -15.04
C PHE A 95 -20.50 -4.52 -14.94
N LEU A 96 -19.26 -4.90 -15.23
CA LEU A 96 -18.81 -6.29 -15.12
C LEU A 96 -18.74 -6.78 -13.68
N GLY A 97 -18.57 -5.85 -12.72
CA GLY A 97 -18.53 -6.15 -11.29
C GLY A 97 -17.39 -7.11 -10.90
N PHE A 98 -17.42 -7.53 -9.64
CA PHE A 98 -16.45 -8.49 -9.11
C PHE A 98 -16.90 -9.93 -9.34
N GLY A 99 -15.98 -10.77 -9.81
CA GLY A 99 -16.23 -12.18 -10.10
C GLY A 99 -14.96 -13.02 -10.11
N ARG A 100 -15.02 -14.16 -10.82
CA ARG A 100 -13.93 -15.15 -10.86
C ARG A 100 -12.64 -14.59 -11.44
N PHE A 101 -12.74 -13.68 -12.41
CA PHE A 101 -11.57 -13.04 -12.99
C PHE A 101 -10.78 -12.26 -11.94
N GLN A 102 -11.46 -11.44 -11.14
CA GLN A 102 -10.81 -10.63 -10.11
C GLN A 102 -10.19 -11.49 -9.03
N ILE A 103 -10.86 -12.57 -8.60
CA ILE A 103 -10.28 -13.53 -7.63
C ILE A 103 -8.99 -14.14 -8.19
N LEU A 104 -9.03 -14.65 -9.42
CA LEU A 104 -7.84 -15.22 -10.07
C LEU A 104 -6.71 -14.19 -10.19
N LEU A 105 -7.03 -12.95 -10.58
CA LEU A 105 -6.07 -11.87 -10.67
C LEU A 105 -5.48 -11.49 -9.30
N ALA A 106 -6.28 -11.54 -8.23
CA ALA A 106 -5.83 -11.33 -6.86
C ALA A 106 -4.78 -12.37 -6.45
N PHE A 107 -5.02 -13.66 -6.74
CA PHE A 107 -4.03 -14.71 -6.47
C PHE A 107 -2.75 -14.51 -7.28
N LEU A 108 -2.86 -14.19 -8.57
CA LEU A 108 -1.69 -13.97 -9.44
C LEU A 108 -0.84 -12.78 -8.97
N THR A 109 -1.48 -11.65 -8.69
CA THR A 109 -0.77 -10.45 -8.19
C THR A 109 -0.30 -10.60 -6.75
N GLY A 110 -1.02 -11.38 -5.93
CA GLY A 110 -0.62 -11.78 -4.58
C GLY A 110 0.66 -12.62 -4.56
N LEU A 111 0.90 -13.48 -5.56
CA LEU A 111 2.18 -14.21 -5.69
C LEU A 111 3.37 -13.26 -5.86
N ALA A 112 3.19 -12.12 -6.53
CA ALA A 112 4.23 -11.10 -6.64
C ALA A 112 4.55 -10.49 -5.28
N TRP A 113 3.51 -10.20 -4.49
CA TRP A 113 3.63 -9.64 -3.14
C TRP A 113 4.25 -10.63 -2.15
N MET A 114 3.88 -11.91 -2.26
CA MET A 114 4.48 -13.01 -1.52
C MET A 114 5.98 -13.12 -1.80
N ALA A 115 6.37 -13.04 -3.07
CA ALA A 115 7.77 -13.11 -3.48
C ALA A 115 8.59 -11.90 -3.00
N ASP A 116 8.00 -10.70 -3.01
CA ASP A 116 8.62 -9.50 -2.42
C ASP A 116 8.87 -9.69 -0.91
N ALA A 117 7.86 -10.17 -0.18
CA ALA A 117 8.00 -10.46 1.25
C ALA A 117 9.11 -11.47 1.56
N MET A 118 9.24 -12.54 0.75
CA MET A 118 10.32 -13.51 0.88
C MET A 118 11.71 -12.87 0.69
N GLU A 119 11.89 -12.07 -0.36
CA GLU A 119 13.16 -11.37 -0.64
C GLU A 119 13.53 -10.35 0.46
N ILE A 120 12.56 -9.77 1.15
CA ILE A 120 12.85 -8.88 2.28
C ILE A 120 13.12 -9.66 3.57
N MET A 121 12.40 -10.75 3.83
CA MET A 121 12.62 -11.57 5.03
C MET A 121 13.93 -12.35 5.01
N ILE A 122 14.38 -12.83 3.85
CA ILE A 122 15.63 -13.58 3.74
C ILE A 122 16.85 -12.75 4.20
N LEU A 123 16.79 -11.42 4.08
CA LEU A 123 17.88 -10.51 4.49
C LEU A 123 18.19 -10.60 6.00
N SER A 124 17.19 -10.85 6.85
CA SER A 124 17.43 -11.00 8.30
C SER A 124 18.13 -12.33 8.64
N ILE A 125 17.88 -13.38 7.83
CA ILE A 125 18.42 -14.73 8.00
C ILE A 125 19.83 -14.85 7.40
N LEU A 126 20.11 -14.12 6.32
CA LEU A 126 21.41 -14.12 5.66
C LEU A 126 22.50 -13.46 6.48
N SER A 127 22.18 -12.41 7.24
CA SER A 127 23.18 -11.60 7.95
C SER A 127 24.11 -12.41 8.88
N PRO A 128 23.61 -13.31 9.74
CA PRO A 128 24.46 -14.19 10.56
C PRO A 128 25.29 -15.18 9.73
N SER A 129 24.73 -15.71 8.65
CA SER A 129 25.38 -16.74 7.81
C SER A 129 26.55 -16.16 7.01
N LEU A 130 26.38 -14.94 6.48
CA LEU A 130 27.41 -14.25 5.71
C LEU A 130 28.55 -13.73 6.59
N TYR A 131 28.26 -13.39 7.85
CA TYR A 131 29.27 -13.10 8.85
C TYR A 131 30.22 -14.28 9.06
N CYS A 132 29.67 -15.48 9.18
CA CYS A 132 30.46 -16.69 9.37
C CYS A 132 31.31 -17.08 8.14
N GLU A 133 30.82 -16.83 6.92
CA GLU A 133 31.55 -17.17 5.69
C GLU A 133 32.69 -16.18 5.39
N TRP A 134 32.43 -14.87 5.52
CA TRP A 134 33.31 -13.82 5.02
C TRP A 134 33.85 -12.87 6.10
N ALA A 135 33.56 -13.12 7.38
CA ALA A 135 33.98 -12.30 8.52
C ALA A 135 33.68 -10.80 8.32
N ILE A 136 32.49 -10.51 7.78
CA ILE A 136 32.09 -9.14 7.43
C ILE A 136 31.83 -8.28 8.67
N THR A 137 32.11 -6.99 8.58
CA THR A 137 31.85 -6.02 9.66
C THR A 137 30.35 -5.79 9.87
N PRO A 138 29.90 -5.32 11.06
CA PRO A 138 28.50 -4.95 11.28
C PRO A 138 27.99 -3.90 10.28
N MET A 139 28.86 -2.97 9.87
CA MET A 139 28.55 -1.98 8.83
C MET A 139 28.25 -2.66 7.49
N GLN A 140 29.07 -3.64 7.10
CA GLN A 140 28.85 -4.43 5.88
C GLN A 140 27.56 -5.27 5.95
N GLN A 141 27.21 -5.82 7.12
CA GLN A 141 25.92 -6.49 7.31
C GLN A 141 24.74 -5.54 7.05
N ALA A 142 24.77 -4.34 7.64
CA ALA A 142 23.74 -3.32 7.44
C ALA A 142 23.63 -2.87 5.98
N LEU A 143 24.76 -2.80 5.27
CA LEU A 143 24.77 -2.44 3.84
C LEU A 143 24.01 -3.43 2.96
N ILE A 144 23.97 -4.73 3.30
CA ILE A 144 23.23 -5.74 2.52
C ILE A 144 21.75 -5.39 2.44
N THR A 145 21.12 -5.09 3.58
CA THR A 145 19.69 -4.74 3.62
C THR A 145 19.44 -3.34 3.08
N THR A 146 20.33 -2.40 3.43
CA THR A 146 20.23 -0.99 3.02
C THR A 146 20.31 -0.83 1.51
N CYS A 147 21.19 -1.58 0.82
CA CYS A 147 21.33 -1.45 -0.64
C CYS A 147 20.09 -1.96 -1.39
N VAL A 148 19.40 -2.99 -0.87
CA VAL A 148 18.14 -3.50 -1.43
C VAL A 148 17.05 -2.44 -1.32
N PHE A 149 16.82 -1.88 -0.13
CA PHE A 149 15.81 -0.83 0.06
C PHE A 149 16.13 0.46 -0.72
N SER A 150 17.41 0.82 -0.81
CA SER A 150 17.85 1.96 -1.63
C SER A 150 17.58 1.71 -3.11
N GLY A 151 17.90 0.52 -3.61
CA GLY A 151 17.58 0.08 -4.98
C GLY A 151 16.07 0.15 -5.26
N MET A 152 15.25 -0.37 -4.35
CA MET A 152 13.79 -0.33 -4.45
C MET A 152 13.24 1.10 -4.48
N MET A 153 13.79 2.00 -3.66
CA MET A 153 13.38 3.39 -3.59
C MET A 153 13.69 4.12 -4.92
N LEU A 154 14.95 4.05 -5.35
CA LEU A 154 15.44 4.75 -6.54
C LEU A 154 14.81 4.23 -7.84
N SER A 155 14.56 2.92 -7.93
CA SER A 155 14.02 2.32 -9.15
C SER A 155 12.51 2.48 -9.31
N SER A 156 11.75 2.64 -8.22
CA SER A 156 10.28 2.63 -8.26
C SER A 156 9.66 3.66 -9.21
N THR A 157 10.24 4.87 -9.29
CA THR A 157 9.78 5.93 -10.21
C THR A 157 10.11 5.59 -11.66
N ALA A 158 11.27 4.98 -11.91
CA ALA A 158 11.66 4.51 -13.24
C ALA A 158 10.75 3.37 -13.71
N TRP A 159 10.41 2.43 -12.83
CA TRP A 159 9.44 1.36 -13.12
C TRP A 159 8.03 1.90 -13.40
N GLY A 160 7.59 2.92 -12.65
CA GLY A 160 6.32 3.61 -12.94
C GLY A 160 6.28 4.14 -14.37
N LYS A 161 7.31 4.91 -14.77
CA LYS A 161 7.45 5.44 -16.14
C LYS A 161 7.56 4.33 -17.19
N PHE A 162 8.27 3.25 -16.88
CA PHE A 162 8.42 2.11 -17.78
C PHE A 162 7.08 1.41 -18.03
N CYS A 163 6.31 1.15 -16.96
CA CYS A 163 4.97 0.59 -17.03
C CYS A 163 3.99 1.49 -17.78
N ASP A 164 4.07 2.81 -17.57
CA ASP A 164 3.22 3.77 -18.28
C ASP A 164 3.53 3.81 -19.78
N ARG A 165 4.80 3.60 -20.18
CA ARG A 165 5.22 3.63 -21.59
C ARG A 165 5.03 2.31 -22.34
N PHE A 166 5.30 1.19 -21.68
CA PHE A 166 5.35 -0.13 -22.34
C PHE A 166 4.22 -1.07 -21.93
N GLY A 167 3.41 -0.69 -20.93
CA GLY A 167 2.33 -1.50 -20.37
C GLY A 167 2.70 -2.10 -19.01
N ARG A 168 1.67 -2.31 -18.18
CA ARG A 168 1.82 -2.85 -16.82
C ARG A 168 2.32 -4.28 -16.84
N ARG A 169 1.79 -5.12 -17.75
CA ARG A 169 2.19 -6.53 -17.86
C ARG A 169 3.68 -6.67 -18.18
N LYS A 170 4.19 -5.92 -19.17
CA LYS A 170 5.61 -5.98 -19.56
C LYS A 170 6.52 -5.44 -18.46
N GLY A 171 6.13 -4.36 -17.79
CA GLY A 171 6.87 -3.84 -16.66
C GLY A 171 6.95 -4.83 -15.50
N LEU A 172 5.84 -5.48 -15.15
CA LEU A 172 5.81 -6.46 -14.07
C LEU A 172 6.63 -7.71 -14.40
N LEU A 173 6.54 -8.22 -15.63
CA LEU A 173 7.36 -9.34 -16.09
C LEU A 173 8.86 -9.01 -16.07
N SER A 174 9.25 -7.84 -16.59
CA SER A 174 10.67 -7.44 -16.62
C SER A 174 11.23 -7.18 -15.22
N ALA A 175 10.45 -6.57 -14.32
CA ALA A 175 10.83 -6.41 -12.92
C ALA A 175 11.01 -7.78 -12.24
N ALA A 176 10.05 -8.69 -12.38
CA ALA A 176 10.13 -10.03 -11.79
C ALA A 176 11.31 -10.85 -12.33
N LEU A 177 11.57 -10.81 -13.65
CA LEU A 177 12.72 -11.48 -14.26
C LEU A 177 14.05 -10.89 -13.78
N LEU A 178 14.14 -9.57 -13.63
CA LEU A 178 15.34 -8.92 -13.08
C LEU A 178 15.58 -9.36 -11.64
N THR A 179 14.55 -9.32 -10.78
CA THR A 179 14.65 -9.76 -9.39
C THR A 179 15.06 -11.22 -9.31
N PHE A 180 14.42 -12.11 -10.09
CA PHE A 180 14.76 -13.52 -10.16
C PHE A 180 16.20 -13.75 -10.58
N ALA A 181 16.64 -13.16 -11.70
CA ALA A 181 17.98 -13.35 -12.22
C ALA A 181 19.06 -12.88 -11.24
N MET A 182 18.88 -11.69 -10.65
CA MET A 182 19.82 -11.17 -9.63
C MET A 182 19.76 -11.98 -8.32
N GLY A 183 18.57 -12.49 -7.98
CA GLY A 183 18.29 -13.46 -6.92
C GLY A 183 19.20 -14.69 -7.01
N VAL A 184 19.09 -15.38 -8.14
CA VAL A 184 19.86 -16.58 -8.50
C VAL A 184 21.36 -16.27 -8.57
N LEU A 185 21.76 -15.20 -9.26
CA LEU A 185 23.18 -14.84 -9.38
C LEU A 185 23.84 -14.57 -8.03
N SER A 186 23.09 -13.99 -7.07
CA SER A 186 23.63 -13.74 -5.74
C SER A 186 23.88 -15.02 -4.94
N SER A 187 23.14 -16.10 -5.22
CA SER A 187 23.40 -17.41 -4.60
C SER A 187 24.77 -17.98 -4.98
N ALA A 188 25.26 -17.62 -6.17
CA ALA A 188 26.55 -18.05 -6.71
C ALA A 188 27.68 -17.04 -6.45
N ALA A 189 27.45 -16.00 -5.63
CA ALA A 189 28.45 -14.96 -5.41
C ALA A 189 29.69 -15.52 -4.67
N PRO A 190 30.90 -15.33 -5.21
CA PRO A 190 32.14 -15.82 -4.60
C PRO A 190 32.69 -14.88 -3.53
N ASN A 191 32.33 -13.59 -3.56
CA ASN A 191 32.80 -12.57 -2.63
C ASN A 191 31.69 -11.61 -2.23
N PHE A 192 31.91 -10.92 -1.10
CA PHE A 192 30.96 -10.00 -0.50
C PHE A 192 30.60 -8.81 -1.41
N HIS A 193 31.56 -8.22 -2.12
CA HIS A 193 31.29 -7.02 -2.93
C HIS A 193 30.39 -7.31 -4.13
N LEU A 194 30.61 -8.43 -4.82
CA LEU A 194 29.73 -8.86 -5.89
C LEU A 194 28.35 -9.25 -5.33
N PHE A 195 28.31 -9.94 -4.20
CA PHE A 195 27.05 -10.22 -3.50
C PHE A 195 26.26 -8.94 -3.20
N LEU A 196 26.91 -7.93 -2.63
CA LEU A 196 26.31 -6.64 -2.29
C LEU A 196 25.79 -5.90 -3.53
N ALA A 197 26.54 -5.91 -4.63
CA ALA A 197 26.12 -5.29 -5.90
C ALA A 197 24.89 -5.99 -6.48
N LEU A 198 24.89 -7.33 -6.51
CA LEU A 198 23.75 -8.12 -6.99
C LEU A 198 22.51 -7.91 -6.11
N ARG A 199 22.67 -7.79 -4.79
CA ARG A 199 21.58 -7.42 -3.87
C ARG A 199 21.00 -6.04 -4.15
N GLY A 200 21.85 -5.04 -4.42
CA GLY A 200 21.39 -3.73 -4.86
C GLY A 200 20.53 -3.83 -6.14
N LEU A 201 20.95 -4.66 -7.10
CA LEU A 201 20.19 -4.91 -8.33
C LEU A 201 18.91 -5.72 -8.11
N THR A 202 18.90 -6.67 -7.17
CA THR A 202 17.67 -7.32 -6.70
C THR A 202 16.67 -6.28 -6.19
N GLY A 203 17.13 -5.31 -5.38
CA GLY A 203 16.32 -4.19 -4.92
C GLY A 203 15.77 -3.33 -6.06
N VAL A 204 16.58 -3.07 -7.10
CA VAL A 204 16.11 -2.38 -8.31
C VAL A 204 14.94 -3.13 -8.95
N GLY A 205 15.02 -4.46 -9.09
CA GLY A 205 13.91 -5.28 -9.61
C GLY A 205 12.66 -5.24 -8.73
N ILE A 206 12.83 -5.37 -7.41
CA ILE A 206 11.73 -5.33 -6.42
C ILE A 206 10.94 -4.02 -6.51
N GLY A 207 11.59 -2.89 -6.80
CA GLY A 207 10.90 -1.60 -6.95
C GLY A 207 9.80 -1.56 -8.03
N GLY A 208 9.76 -2.53 -8.96
CA GLY A 208 8.71 -2.69 -9.96
C GLY A 208 7.52 -3.56 -9.52
N ILE A 209 7.64 -4.34 -8.45
CA ILE A 209 6.59 -5.25 -7.96
C ILE A 209 5.32 -4.53 -7.47
N PRO A 210 5.37 -3.35 -6.83
CA PRO A 210 4.15 -2.60 -6.46
C PRO A 210 3.21 -2.28 -7.64
N GLN A 211 3.69 -2.36 -8.88
CA GLN A 211 2.86 -2.22 -10.08
C GLN A 211 1.84 -3.36 -10.22
N ALA A 212 2.02 -4.50 -9.54
CA ALA A 212 1.04 -5.58 -9.45
C ALA A 212 -0.25 -5.11 -8.76
N VAL A 213 -0.13 -4.36 -7.65
CA VAL A 213 -1.27 -3.78 -6.93
C VAL A 213 -1.97 -2.74 -7.79
N THR A 214 -1.19 -1.90 -8.50
CA THR A 214 -1.74 -0.93 -9.46
C THR A 214 -2.53 -1.62 -10.57
N LEU A 215 -1.96 -2.67 -11.18
CA LEU A 215 -2.63 -3.44 -12.22
C LEU A 215 -3.91 -4.08 -11.71
N PHE A 216 -3.86 -4.73 -10.55
CA PHE A 216 -5.05 -5.32 -9.94
C PHE A 216 -6.15 -4.29 -9.71
N ALA A 217 -5.77 -3.13 -9.16
CA ALA A 217 -6.66 -2.03 -8.86
C ALA A 217 -7.32 -1.38 -10.10
N GLU A 218 -6.76 -1.57 -11.29
CA GLU A 218 -7.36 -1.12 -12.56
C GLU A 218 -8.49 -2.04 -13.05
N PHE A 219 -8.58 -3.27 -12.53
CA PHE A 219 -9.63 -4.24 -12.87
C PHE A 219 -10.69 -4.42 -11.78
N LEU A 220 -10.64 -3.61 -10.72
CA LEU A 220 -11.55 -3.68 -9.59
C LEU A 220 -12.63 -2.60 -9.66
N PRO A 221 -13.90 -2.95 -9.39
CA PRO A 221 -14.96 -1.98 -9.13
C PRO A 221 -14.62 -1.09 -7.95
N LEU A 222 -15.10 0.16 -7.96
CA LEU A 222 -14.75 1.17 -6.96
C LEU A 222 -15.12 0.74 -5.54
N ALA A 223 -16.28 0.12 -5.36
CA ALA A 223 -16.80 -0.29 -4.05
C ALA A 223 -15.98 -1.40 -3.37
N GLN A 224 -15.29 -2.24 -4.14
CA GLN A 224 -14.58 -3.41 -3.61
C GLN A 224 -13.07 -3.23 -3.55
N ARG A 225 -12.55 -2.19 -4.22
CA ARG A 225 -11.12 -1.93 -4.37
C ARG A 225 -10.34 -1.96 -3.06
N ALA A 226 -10.83 -1.26 -2.03
CA ALA A 226 -10.14 -1.19 -0.73
C ALA A 226 -10.03 -2.57 -0.06
N LYS A 227 -11.11 -3.36 -0.05
CA LYS A 227 -11.13 -4.71 0.55
C LYS A 227 -10.15 -5.65 -0.16
N CYS A 228 -10.08 -5.56 -1.49
CA CYS A 228 -9.20 -6.40 -2.29
C CYS A 228 -7.72 -6.02 -2.14
N VAL A 229 -7.40 -4.73 -1.96
CA VAL A 229 -6.03 -4.30 -1.65
C VAL A 229 -5.58 -4.89 -0.31
N VAL A 230 -6.42 -4.82 0.73
CA VAL A 230 -6.13 -5.44 2.05
C VAL A 230 -5.96 -6.97 1.92
N PHE A 231 -6.74 -7.62 1.07
CA PHE A 231 -6.59 -9.05 0.80
C PHE A 231 -5.22 -9.39 0.18
N ILE A 232 -4.75 -8.60 -0.78
CA ILE A 232 -3.40 -8.79 -1.35
C ILE A 232 -2.32 -8.64 -0.29
N GLU A 233 -2.47 -7.69 0.63
CA GLU A 233 -1.48 -7.49 1.68
C GLU A 233 -1.32 -8.72 2.60
N SER A 234 -2.34 -9.57 2.70
CA SER A 234 -2.24 -10.85 3.44
C SER A 234 -1.19 -11.79 2.83
N PHE A 235 -0.89 -11.67 1.54
CA PHE A 235 0.17 -12.45 0.88
C PHE A 235 1.57 -12.09 1.39
N TRP A 236 1.74 -10.91 1.99
CA TRP A 236 2.98 -10.54 2.65
C TRP A 236 3.29 -11.49 3.81
N ALA A 237 2.30 -11.69 4.70
CA ALA A 237 2.43 -12.60 5.84
C ALA A 237 2.64 -14.06 5.40
N ILE A 238 2.02 -14.46 4.28
CA ILE A 238 2.23 -15.78 3.65
C ILE A 238 3.68 -15.91 3.19
N GLY A 239 4.21 -14.92 2.46
CA GLY A 239 5.59 -14.93 1.98
C GLY A 239 6.61 -14.94 3.11
N ALA A 240 6.41 -14.10 4.13
CA ALA A 240 7.28 -14.06 5.28
C ALA A 240 7.32 -15.41 6.03
N SER A 241 6.16 -16.03 6.23
CA SER A 241 6.06 -17.32 6.90
C SER A 241 6.66 -18.45 6.06
N PHE A 242 6.43 -18.42 4.75
CA PHE A 242 7.00 -19.38 3.83
C PHE A 242 8.54 -19.30 3.83
N GLU A 243 9.11 -18.10 3.84
CA GLU A 243 10.56 -17.89 3.94
C GLU A 243 11.14 -18.45 5.24
N ALA A 244 10.49 -18.20 6.38
CA ALA A 244 10.95 -18.74 7.67
C ALA A 244 10.91 -20.28 7.71
N ILE A 245 9.87 -20.88 7.12
CA ILE A 245 9.74 -22.34 7.00
C ILE A 245 10.81 -22.90 6.06
N LEU A 246 11.01 -22.27 4.91
CA LEU A 246 12.03 -22.66 3.94
C LEU A 246 13.43 -22.59 4.58
N ALA A 247 13.73 -21.51 5.29
CA ALA A 247 14.98 -21.34 6.02
C ALA A 247 15.18 -22.45 7.07
N PHE A 248 14.14 -22.82 7.83
CA PHE A 248 14.24 -23.94 8.77
C PHE A 248 14.66 -25.23 8.07
N PHE A 249 14.02 -25.62 6.97
CA PHE A 249 14.34 -26.87 6.27
C PHE A 249 15.72 -26.84 5.62
N VAL A 250 16.04 -25.76 4.89
CA VAL A 250 17.29 -25.66 4.12
C VAL A 250 18.50 -25.51 5.05
N MET A 251 18.40 -24.67 6.08
CA MET A 251 19.50 -24.41 7.00
C MET A 251 19.68 -25.58 7.98
N SER A 252 18.60 -26.23 8.44
CA SER A 252 18.70 -27.43 9.29
C SER A 252 19.22 -28.66 8.53
N ALA A 253 19.01 -28.73 7.21
CA ALA A 253 19.56 -29.80 6.37
C ALA A 253 21.06 -29.62 6.04
N GLY A 254 21.67 -28.49 6.43
CA GLY A 254 23.09 -28.21 6.17
C GLY A 254 23.41 -27.78 4.74
N TRP A 255 22.40 -27.44 3.93
CA TRP A 255 22.63 -26.97 2.55
C TRP A 255 23.25 -25.56 2.53
N GLY A 256 22.93 -24.73 3.53
CA GLY A 256 23.51 -23.40 3.70
C GLY A 256 22.81 -22.29 2.91
N TRP A 257 23.32 -21.07 3.09
CA TRP A 257 22.65 -19.83 2.65
C TRP A 257 22.52 -19.68 1.13
N ARG A 258 23.43 -20.30 0.36
CA ARG A 258 23.40 -20.27 -1.11
C ARG A 258 22.15 -20.96 -1.65
N TRP A 259 21.85 -22.15 -1.15
CA TRP A 259 20.63 -22.88 -1.52
C TRP A 259 19.36 -22.19 -1.04
N LEU A 260 19.40 -21.55 0.14
CA LEU A 260 18.28 -20.77 0.64
C LEU A 260 17.94 -19.65 -0.34
N LEU A 261 18.93 -18.87 -0.79
CA LEU A 261 18.72 -17.83 -1.80
C LEU A 261 18.20 -18.36 -3.13
N LEU A 262 18.76 -19.46 -3.61
CA LEU A 262 18.33 -20.07 -4.87
C LEU A 262 16.85 -20.47 -4.81
N LEU A 263 16.46 -21.19 -3.75
CA LEU A 263 15.09 -21.69 -3.59
C LEU A 263 14.09 -20.55 -3.33
N SER A 264 14.51 -19.51 -2.60
CA SER A 264 13.66 -18.34 -2.32
C SER A 264 13.38 -17.49 -3.55
N SER A 265 14.21 -17.60 -4.59
CA SER A 265 13.97 -16.95 -5.88
C SER A 265 12.96 -17.70 -6.77
N LEU A 266 12.65 -18.98 -6.49
CA LEU A 266 11.76 -19.79 -7.35
C LEU A 266 10.31 -19.27 -7.45
N PRO A 267 9.67 -18.75 -6.38
CA PRO A 267 8.36 -18.11 -6.50
C PRO A 267 8.33 -16.95 -7.50
N LEU A 268 9.42 -16.21 -7.67
CA LEU A 268 9.52 -15.17 -8.72
C LEU A 268 9.55 -15.76 -10.12
N ALA A 269 10.16 -16.93 -10.31
CA ALA A 269 10.10 -17.65 -11.58
C ALA A 269 8.67 -18.12 -11.89
N LEU A 270 7.98 -18.70 -10.90
CA LEU A 270 6.58 -19.08 -11.03
C LEU A 270 5.70 -17.88 -11.36
N PHE A 271 5.91 -16.76 -10.66
CA PHE A 271 5.20 -15.52 -10.93
C PHE A 271 5.50 -14.98 -12.34
N SER A 272 6.76 -15.03 -12.79
CA SER A 272 7.15 -14.62 -14.15
C SER A 272 6.48 -15.48 -15.23
N ILE A 273 6.33 -16.78 -15.01
CA ILE A 273 5.54 -17.67 -15.90
C ILE A 273 4.06 -17.27 -15.85
N SER A 274 3.54 -16.95 -14.66
CA SER A 274 2.15 -16.51 -14.48
C SER A 274 1.83 -15.17 -15.18
N CYS A 275 2.84 -14.30 -15.36
CA CYS A 275 2.74 -13.07 -16.16
C CYS A 275 2.41 -13.31 -17.65
N LEU A 276 2.55 -14.54 -18.14
CA LEU A 276 2.07 -14.92 -19.47
C LEU A 276 0.53 -14.92 -19.54
N TRP A 277 -0.14 -15.17 -18.41
CA TRP A 277 -1.60 -15.17 -18.29
C TRP A 277 -2.19 -13.82 -17.92
N LEU A 278 -1.42 -12.95 -17.27
CA LEU A 278 -1.86 -11.61 -16.87
C LEU A 278 -2.30 -10.79 -18.10
N PRO A 279 -3.53 -10.24 -18.10
CA PRO A 279 -3.97 -9.34 -19.15
C PRO A 279 -3.26 -8.00 -19.01
N GLU A 280 -3.14 -7.30 -20.14
CA GLU A 280 -2.69 -5.92 -20.13
C GLU A 280 -3.85 -5.01 -19.71
N SER A 281 -3.51 -3.91 -19.04
CA SER A 281 -4.49 -2.91 -18.59
C SER A 281 -5.34 -2.37 -19.73
N ALA A 282 -6.66 -2.48 -19.60
CA ALA A 282 -7.59 -1.90 -20.56
C ALA A 282 -7.43 -0.36 -20.64
N ARG A 283 -7.15 0.30 -19.50
CA ARG A 283 -6.88 1.75 -19.46
C ARG A 283 -5.64 2.12 -20.27
N TYR A 284 -4.55 1.39 -20.08
CA TYR A 284 -3.32 1.59 -20.86
C TYR A 284 -3.56 1.35 -22.36
N LEU A 285 -4.28 0.30 -22.73
CA LEU A 285 -4.51 -0.03 -24.14
C LEU A 285 -5.32 1.04 -24.88
N VAL A 286 -6.33 1.62 -24.22
CA VAL A 286 -7.09 2.74 -24.79
C VAL A 286 -6.19 3.98 -24.94
N ALA A 287 -5.44 4.34 -23.89
CA ALA A 287 -4.53 5.49 -23.93
C ALA A 287 -3.36 5.31 -24.93
N ALA A 288 -2.95 4.08 -25.19
CA ALA A 288 -1.94 3.73 -26.19
C ALA A 288 -2.49 3.72 -27.64
N GLY A 289 -3.75 4.13 -27.84
CA GLY A 289 -4.40 4.17 -29.16
C GLY A 289 -4.75 2.78 -29.71
N ARG A 290 -4.93 1.77 -28.85
CA ARG A 290 -5.26 0.38 -29.23
C ARG A 290 -6.59 -0.09 -28.61
N PRO A 291 -7.73 0.54 -28.98
CA PRO A 291 -9.03 0.23 -28.38
C PRO A 291 -9.50 -1.21 -28.64
N ASP A 292 -9.15 -1.82 -29.79
CA ASP A 292 -9.55 -3.19 -30.12
C ASP A 292 -8.97 -4.21 -29.12
N LEU A 293 -7.71 -4.01 -28.74
CA LEU A 293 -7.06 -4.84 -27.72
C LEU A 293 -7.69 -4.60 -26.33
N ALA A 294 -8.07 -3.36 -26.02
CA ALA A 294 -8.76 -3.04 -24.78
C ALA A 294 -10.10 -3.78 -24.68
N ILE A 295 -10.88 -3.80 -25.77
CA ILE A 295 -12.13 -4.55 -25.86
C ILE A 295 -11.87 -6.05 -25.65
N SER A 296 -10.85 -6.64 -26.29
CA SER A 296 -10.53 -8.05 -26.08
C SER A 296 -10.15 -8.38 -24.63
N SER A 297 -9.47 -7.45 -23.95
CA SER A 297 -9.15 -7.58 -22.52
C SER A 297 -10.43 -7.57 -21.68
N LEU A 298 -11.35 -6.63 -21.92
CA LEU A 298 -12.66 -6.56 -21.26
C LEU A 298 -13.54 -7.79 -21.57
N GLN A 299 -13.53 -8.30 -22.81
CA GLN A 299 -14.24 -9.52 -23.19
C GLN A 299 -13.75 -10.74 -22.41
N ARG A 300 -12.44 -10.82 -22.14
CA ARG A 300 -11.87 -11.89 -21.30
C ARG A 300 -12.40 -11.83 -19.88
N ILE A 301 -12.54 -10.62 -19.31
CA ILE A 301 -13.15 -10.41 -17.99
C ILE A 301 -14.62 -10.85 -18.02
N ALA A 302 -15.37 -10.37 -19.02
CA ALA A 302 -16.78 -10.68 -19.22
C ALA A 302 -17.01 -12.20 -19.31
N LYS A 303 -16.23 -12.90 -20.13
CA LYS A 303 -16.29 -14.37 -20.28
C LYS A 303 -16.04 -15.12 -18.97
N LEU A 304 -15.03 -14.70 -18.20
CA LEU A 304 -14.68 -15.37 -16.94
C LEU A 304 -15.66 -15.04 -15.80
N ASN A 305 -16.27 -13.86 -15.83
CA ASN A 305 -17.30 -13.45 -14.88
C ASN A 305 -18.71 -13.92 -15.29
N GLY A 306 -18.87 -14.53 -16.47
CA GLY A 306 -20.17 -14.97 -16.98
C GLY A 306 -21.11 -13.81 -17.31
N ARG A 307 -20.56 -12.64 -17.69
CA ARG A 307 -21.32 -11.45 -18.06
C ARG A 307 -21.03 -11.04 -19.51
N SER A 308 -21.90 -10.21 -20.09
CA SER A 308 -21.67 -9.56 -21.37
C SER A 308 -21.05 -8.17 -21.17
N LEU A 309 -20.41 -7.63 -22.20
CA LEU A 309 -19.99 -6.24 -22.21
C LEU A 309 -21.20 -5.31 -22.22
N PRO A 310 -21.07 -4.08 -21.68
CA PRO A 310 -22.09 -3.06 -21.83
C PRO A 310 -22.31 -2.71 -23.31
N PRO A 311 -23.55 -2.37 -23.71
CA PRO A 311 -23.83 -1.90 -25.06
C PRO A 311 -23.14 -0.54 -25.30
N GLY A 312 -22.66 -0.31 -26.53
CA GLY A 312 -22.03 0.95 -26.94
C GLY A 312 -20.59 0.81 -27.41
N ARG A 313 -19.97 1.95 -27.74
CA ARG A 313 -18.58 2.05 -28.21
C ARG A 313 -17.66 2.47 -27.06
N LEU A 314 -16.55 1.76 -26.91
CA LEU A 314 -15.50 2.13 -25.95
C LEU A 314 -14.82 3.43 -26.39
N ILE A 315 -14.83 4.43 -25.51
CA ILE A 315 -14.06 5.68 -25.69
C ILE A 315 -12.92 5.78 -24.67
N GLU A 316 -11.92 6.58 -25.03
CA GLU A 316 -10.98 7.11 -24.06
C GLU A 316 -11.74 7.99 -23.07
N GLY A 317 -11.57 7.74 -21.77
CA GLY A 317 -12.18 8.57 -20.74
C GLY A 317 -11.83 10.04 -20.98
N ASN A 318 -12.78 10.94 -20.70
CA ASN A 318 -12.63 12.37 -20.98
C ASN A 318 -11.25 12.90 -20.57
N LYS A 319 -10.54 13.60 -21.45
CA LYS A 319 -9.22 14.21 -21.13
C LYS A 319 -9.28 15.12 -19.90
N ALA A 320 -10.46 15.67 -19.57
CA ALA A 320 -10.73 16.38 -18.33
C ALA A 320 -10.49 15.51 -17.07
N THR A 321 -10.88 14.23 -17.08
CA THR A 321 -10.66 13.26 -15.99
C THR A 321 -9.20 12.80 -15.89
N ILE A 322 -8.47 12.79 -17.02
CA ILE A 322 -7.02 12.51 -17.07
C ILE A 322 -6.23 13.70 -16.51
N ASN A 323 -6.62 14.93 -16.86
CA ASN A 323 -6.07 16.17 -16.31
C ASN A 323 -6.48 16.43 -14.86
N ALA A 324 -7.49 15.73 -14.34
CA ALA A 324 -7.86 15.76 -12.93
C ALA A 324 -6.88 14.98 -12.02
N ARG A 325 -5.88 14.28 -12.55
CA ARG A 325 -4.80 13.71 -11.71
C ARG A 325 -3.98 14.87 -11.13
N GLY A 326 -4.09 15.05 -9.81
CA GLY A 326 -3.38 16.13 -9.13
C GLY A 326 -1.86 15.94 -9.18
N LYS A 327 -1.15 17.07 -9.06
CA LYS A 327 0.32 17.12 -9.05
C LYS A 327 0.84 16.80 -7.65
N LEU A 328 2.12 16.42 -7.55
CA LEU A 328 2.75 16.16 -6.25
C LEU A 328 2.75 17.40 -5.35
N THR A 329 2.78 18.59 -5.94
CA THR A 329 2.64 19.88 -5.26
C THR A 329 1.31 20.03 -4.54
N ASP A 330 0.25 19.38 -5.02
CA ASP A 330 -1.11 19.53 -4.49
C ASP A 330 -1.25 18.82 -3.14
N LEU A 331 -0.37 17.85 -2.83
CA LEU A 331 -0.24 17.24 -1.51
C LEU A 331 0.24 18.23 -0.44
N PHE A 332 0.91 19.31 -0.86
CA PHE A 332 1.41 20.39 0.00
C PHE A 332 0.51 21.61 0.00
N SER A 333 -0.72 21.48 -0.51
CA SER A 333 -1.73 22.52 -0.34
C SER A 333 -1.99 22.80 1.15
N PRO A 334 -2.35 24.04 1.53
CA PRO A 334 -2.53 24.43 2.95
C PRO A 334 -3.49 23.53 3.73
N THR A 335 -4.46 22.92 3.05
CA THR A 335 -5.45 22.00 3.63
C THR A 335 -4.91 20.59 3.87
N LEU A 336 -4.02 20.09 3.01
CA LEU A 336 -3.52 18.71 3.05
C LEU A 336 -2.10 18.60 3.63
N ALA A 337 -1.27 19.64 3.55
CA ALA A 337 0.14 19.61 3.94
C ALA A 337 0.37 19.05 5.35
N GLY A 338 -0.43 19.52 6.32
CA GLY A 338 -0.33 19.05 7.70
C GLY A 338 -0.67 17.56 7.85
N THR A 339 -1.59 17.05 7.04
CA THR A 339 -1.97 15.63 7.03
C THR A 339 -0.93 14.78 6.30
N THR A 340 -0.44 15.26 5.15
CA THR A 340 0.64 14.64 4.38
C THR A 340 1.88 14.44 5.23
N PHE A 341 2.32 15.46 5.98
CA PHE A 341 3.50 15.36 6.83
C PHE A 341 3.34 14.34 7.96
N ARG A 342 2.17 14.34 8.63
CA ARG A 342 1.84 13.34 9.66
C ARG A 342 1.82 11.92 9.09
N LEU A 343 1.26 11.73 7.89
CA LEU A 343 1.28 10.44 7.21
C LEU A 343 2.70 10.01 6.86
N TRP A 344 3.54 10.90 6.35
CA TRP A 344 4.93 10.57 6.02
C TRP A 344 5.70 10.11 7.26
N ILE A 345 5.54 10.80 8.40
CA ILE A 345 6.13 10.34 9.67
C ILE A 345 5.62 8.95 10.04
N LEU A 346 4.30 8.72 9.98
CA LEU A 346 3.71 7.42 10.31
C LEU A 346 4.28 6.30 9.43
N TRP A 347 4.32 6.50 8.12
CA TRP A 347 4.87 5.52 7.18
C TRP A 347 6.36 5.24 7.44
N THR A 348 7.17 6.28 7.67
CA THR A 348 8.59 6.15 7.98
C THR A 348 8.82 5.41 9.30
N VAL A 349 8.15 5.83 10.37
CA VAL A 349 8.25 5.19 11.71
C VAL A 349 7.79 3.74 11.65
N ASN A 350 6.71 3.46 10.94
CA ASN A 350 6.16 2.12 10.84
C ASN A 350 7.11 1.17 10.11
N ALA A 351 7.66 1.59 8.97
CA ALA A 351 8.66 0.79 8.25
C ALA A 351 9.95 0.62 9.07
N PHE A 352 10.41 1.68 9.75
CA PHE A 352 11.56 1.61 10.64
C PHE A 352 11.35 0.56 11.74
N CYS A 353 10.17 0.53 12.38
CA CYS A 353 9.86 -0.42 13.46
C CYS A 353 9.57 -1.83 12.93
N TYR A 354 8.82 -1.98 11.84
CA TYR A 354 8.45 -3.28 11.25
C TYR A 354 9.69 -4.04 10.77
N TYR A 355 10.50 -3.43 9.91
CA TYR A 355 11.73 -4.07 9.44
C TYR A 355 12.78 -4.15 10.56
N GLY A 356 12.77 -3.20 11.50
CA GLY A 356 13.65 -3.20 12.66
C GLY A 356 13.45 -4.38 13.59
N ILE A 357 12.20 -4.70 13.96
CA ILE A 357 11.94 -5.87 14.79
C ILE A 357 12.28 -7.17 14.05
N VAL A 358 12.08 -7.23 12.73
CA VAL A 358 12.47 -8.38 11.90
C VAL A 358 13.97 -8.64 11.95
N LEU A 359 14.78 -7.60 11.74
CA LEU A 359 16.25 -7.70 11.78
C LEU A 359 16.76 -7.92 13.20
N LEU A 360 16.19 -7.23 14.19
CA LEU A 360 16.58 -7.35 15.59
C LEU A 360 16.29 -8.76 16.15
N THR A 361 15.23 -9.43 15.67
CA THR A 361 14.87 -10.79 16.12
C THR A 361 16.01 -11.78 15.89
N THR A 362 16.63 -11.77 14.69
CA THR A 362 17.72 -12.71 14.39
C THR A 362 18.98 -12.38 15.17
N VAL A 363 19.26 -11.09 15.39
CA VAL A 363 20.37 -10.62 16.25
C VAL A 363 20.17 -11.02 17.71
N LEU A 364 18.96 -10.86 18.25
CA LEU A 364 18.61 -11.26 19.61
C LEU A 364 18.77 -12.78 19.82
N PHE A 365 18.31 -13.60 18.88
CA PHE A 365 18.48 -15.05 18.98
C PHE A 365 19.93 -15.53 18.81
N GLN A 366 20.74 -14.78 18.07
CA GLN A 366 22.17 -15.05 17.95
C GLN A 366 22.95 -14.61 19.22
N SER A 367 22.48 -13.57 19.91
CA SER A 367 23.16 -13.02 21.07
C SER A 367 23.36 -14.07 22.18
N GLY A 368 24.59 -14.14 22.68
CA GLY A 368 25.00 -15.07 23.73
C GLY A 368 24.69 -14.58 25.15
N ASP A 369 24.00 -13.44 25.28
CA ASP A 369 23.72 -12.84 26.59
C ASP A 369 22.81 -13.75 27.41
N GLU A 370 23.17 -13.92 28.69
CA GLU A 370 22.42 -14.75 29.65
C GLU A 370 20.95 -14.30 29.75
N CYS A 371 20.67 -13.04 29.42
CA CYS A 371 19.37 -12.41 29.54
C CYS A 371 18.39 -12.64 28.40
N HIS A 372 18.88 -13.04 27.22
CA HIS A 372 18.04 -13.22 26.02
C HIS A 372 18.05 -14.67 25.53
N GLY A 373 18.36 -15.61 26.42
CA GLY A 373 18.34 -17.05 26.14
C GLY A 373 19.63 -17.59 25.51
N GLY A 374 20.74 -16.87 25.66
CA GLY A 374 22.09 -17.36 25.37
C GLY A 374 22.45 -18.58 26.21
N ILE A 375 23.25 -19.49 25.66
CA ILE A 375 23.82 -20.60 26.43
C ILE A 375 24.90 -19.99 27.32
N SER A 376 24.74 -20.13 28.63
CA SER A 376 25.63 -19.58 29.66
C SER A 376 27.12 -19.79 29.33
N LYS A 377 27.91 -18.71 29.43
CA LYS A 377 29.39 -18.77 29.46
C LYS A 377 29.93 -19.53 30.69
N GLN A 378 29.06 -19.92 31.62
CA GLN A 378 29.45 -20.59 32.86
C GLN A 378 29.90 -22.05 32.68
N ILE A 379 29.75 -22.65 31.49
CA ILE A 379 30.26 -24.02 31.22
C ILE A 379 31.74 -24.02 30.77
N LEU A 380 32.31 -22.89 30.32
CA LEU A 380 33.73 -22.86 29.93
C LEU A 380 34.69 -22.43 31.07
N ASN A 381 34.19 -21.72 32.10
CA ASN A 381 35.03 -21.24 33.20
C ASN A 381 35.37 -22.30 34.27
N ASN A 382 34.73 -23.47 34.26
CA ASN A 382 35.05 -24.52 35.22
C ASN A 382 36.19 -25.45 34.78
N SER A 383 36.87 -25.17 33.66
CA SER A 383 37.96 -26.03 33.17
C SER A 383 39.36 -25.42 33.27
N ILE A 384 39.55 -24.14 33.57
CA ILE A 384 40.90 -23.57 33.62
C ILE A 384 41.00 -22.62 34.81
N ASN A 385 41.42 -23.17 35.95
CA ASN A 385 42.13 -22.39 36.95
C ASN A 385 43.36 -21.79 36.27
N ASN A 386 43.37 -20.48 36.03
CA ASN A 386 44.48 -19.57 36.30
C ASN A 386 44.14 -18.17 35.80
N GLU A 387 44.44 -17.20 36.66
CA GLU A 387 44.29 -15.76 36.51
C GLU A 387 44.50 -15.24 35.08
N THR A 388 43.58 -14.40 34.60
CA THR A 388 43.93 -13.24 33.77
C THR A 388 42.84 -12.17 33.82
N VAL A 389 43.30 -10.93 33.86
CA VAL A 389 42.61 -9.65 33.87
C VAL A 389 41.38 -9.62 32.94
N VAL A 390 40.20 -9.32 33.49
CA VAL A 390 38.99 -9.01 32.71
C VAL A 390 39.10 -7.58 32.19
N THR A 391 39.85 -7.38 31.11
CA THR A 391 39.50 -6.31 30.17
C THR A 391 38.26 -6.79 29.41
N GLU A 392 37.13 -6.11 29.56
CA GLU A 392 35.94 -6.33 28.74
C GLU A 392 36.36 -6.35 27.26
N PRO A 393 36.33 -7.50 26.57
CA PRO A 393 36.53 -7.47 25.13
C PRO A 393 35.28 -6.82 24.53
N PRO A 394 35.40 -6.01 23.46
CA PRO A 394 34.23 -5.67 22.66
C PRO A 394 33.54 -6.98 22.28
N ILE A 395 32.22 -6.97 22.15
CA ILE A 395 31.42 -8.13 21.73
C ILE A 395 31.84 -8.47 20.29
N ILE A 396 32.98 -9.16 20.14
CA ILE A 396 33.39 -9.81 18.91
C ILE A 396 32.40 -10.94 18.81
N LEU A 397 31.44 -10.76 17.90
CA LEU A 397 30.42 -11.74 17.55
C LEU A 397 31.19 -13.03 17.17
N GLU A 398 31.33 -13.96 18.11
CA GLU A 398 31.89 -15.28 17.80
C GLU A 398 30.97 -15.88 16.73
N CYS A 399 31.52 -16.38 15.62
CA CYS A 399 30.71 -16.91 14.53
C CYS A 399 29.85 -18.06 15.04
N LYS A 400 28.58 -17.74 15.33
CA LYS A 400 27.60 -18.69 15.83
C LYS A 400 26.43 -18.72 14.85
N PRO A 401 26.27 -19.81 14.08
CA PRO A 401 25.12 -19.97 13.21
C PRO A 401 23.83 -20.11 14.03
N LEU A 402 22.71 -19.75 13.42
CA LEU A 402 21.39 -20.00 14.01
C LEU A 402 21.17 -21.51 14.16
N LEU A 403 20.74 -21.92 15.34
CA LEU A 403 20.42 -23.31 15.67
C LEU A 403 19.00 -23.65 15.24
N LYS A 404 18.69 -24.94 15.14
CA LYS A 404 17.33 -25.43 14.83
C LYS A 404 16.24 -24.80 15.72
N LYS A 405 16.55 -24.58 17.00
CA LYS A 405 15.65 -23.89 17.96
C LYS A 405 15.40 -22.42 17.59
N ASP A 406 16.41 -21.71 17.08
CA ASP A 406 16.28 -20.30 16.70
C ASP A 406 15.39 -20.16 15.47
N TYR A 407 15.45 -21.11 14.54
CA TYR A 407 14.52 -21.17 13.39
C TYR A 407 13.07 -21.48 13.81
N ILE A 408 12.86 -22.34 14.81
CA ILE A 408 11.52 -22.61 15.35
C ILE A 408 10.94 -21.34 15.99
N ASP A 409 11.73 -20.61 16.78
CA ASP A 409 11.32 -19.32 17.34
C ASP A 409 11.09 -18.27 16.24
N LEU A 410 11.90 -18.26 15.19
CA LEU A 410 11.71 -17.37 14.03
C LEU A 410 10.39 -17.67 13.31
N ILE A 411 10.07 -18.94 13.06
CA ILE A 411 8.77 -19.34 12.48
C ILE A 411 7.62 -18.88 13.39
N SER A 412 7.74 -19.11 14.70
CA SER A 412 6.72 -18.71 15.67
C SER A 412 6.47 -17.20 15.63
N THR A 413 7.53 -16.39 15.67
CA THR A 413 7.42 -14.93 15.65
C THR A 413 6.91 -14.40 14.31
N THR A 414 7.26 -15.01 13.17
CA THR A 414 6.74 -14.60 11.86
C THR A 414 5.27 -14.98 11.69
N PHE A 415 4.84 -16.12 12.23
CA PHE A 415 3.44 -16.54 12.20
C PHE A 415 2.51 -15.56 12.93
N SER A 416 3.04 -14.72 13.83
CA SER A 416 2.28 -13.67 14.53
C SER A 416 1.63 -12.64 13.61
N GLU A 417 2.10 -12.51 12.36
CA GLU A 417 1.50 -11.58 11.40
C GLU A 417 0.06 -11.96 11.09
N PHE A 418 -0.27 -13.25 10.94
CA PHE A 418 -1.65 -13.69 10.67
C PHE A 418 -2.68 -13.29 11.74
N PRO A 419 -2.51 -13.64 13.03
CA PRO A 419 -3.43 -13.19 14.06
C PRO A 419 -3.40 -11.66 14.22
N GLY A 420 -2.25 -11.01 13.99
CA GLY A 420 -2.14 -9.56 13.95
C GLY A 420 -3.07 -8.94 12.91
N LEU A 421 -3.05 -9.43 11.67
CA LEU A 421 -3.92 -8.97 10.57
C LEU A 421 -5.41 -9.14 10.90
N ILE A 422 -5.79 -10.30 11.43
CA ILE A 422 -7.20 -10.59 11.79
C ILE A 422 -7.65 -9.67 12.93
N LEU A 423 -6.84 -9.54 13.98
CA LEU A 423 -7.12 -8.67 15.12
C LEU A 423 -7.27 -7.22 14.66
N THR A 424 -6.36 -6.75 13.81
CA THR A 424 -6.38 -5.40 13.23
C THR A 424 -7.68 -5.13 12.46
N ALA A 425 -8.11 -6.07 11.61
CA ALA A 425 -9.35 -5.94 10.85
C ALA A 425 -10.56 -5.74 11.77
N ILE A 426 -10.65 -6.51 12.86
CA ILE A 426 -11.72 -6.38 13.86
C ILE A 426 -11.63 -5.02 14.58
N LEU A 427 -10.43 -4.61 14.99
CA LEU A 427 -10.21 -3.36 15.72
C LEU A 427 -10.52 -2.12 14.87
N ILE A 428 -10.20 -2.12 13.58
CA ILE A 428 -10.53 -1.03 12.63
C ILE A 428 -12.04 -0.78 12.59
N GLU A 429 -12.84 -1.84 12.64
CA GLU A 429 -14.30 -1.74 12.65
C GLU A 429 -14.81 -1.24 14.01
N TRP A 430 -14.23 -1.68 15.12
CA TRP A 430 -14.70 -1.34 16.46
C TRP A 430 -14.25 0.05 16.91
N LEU A 431 -12.94 0.32 16.89
CA LEU A 431 -12.34 1.53 17.45
C LEU A 431 -12.18 2.67 16.43
N GLY A 432 -12.25 2.37 15.14
CA GLY A 432 -11.90 3.30 14.07
C GLY A 432 -10.41 3.26 13.73
N ARG A 433 -10.00 3.86 12.61
CA ARG A 433 -8.66 3.68 12.05
C ARG A 433 -7.62 4.39 12.90
N LYS A 434 -7.92 5.61 13.34
CA LYS A 434 -6.98 6.46 14.08
C LYS A 434 -6.60 5.86 15.43
N ARG A 435 -7.60 5.40 16.18
CA ARG A 435 -7.40 4.81 17.51
C ARG A 435 -6.73 3.44 17.43
N THR A 436 -7.07 2.63 16.43
CA THR A 436 -6.42 1.34 16.20
C THR A 436 -4.93 1.52 15.90
N MET A 437 -4.55 2.42 14.98
CA MET A 437 -3.13 2.73 14.72
C MET A 437 -2.39 3.17 15.99
N ALA A 438 -2.98 4.09 16.76
CA ALA A 438 -2.37 4.56 18.00
C ALA A 438 -2.17 3.41 19.01
N MET A 439 -3.18 2.55 19.18
CA MET A 439 -3.08 1.40 20.08
C MET A 439 -1.99 0.42 19.63
N GLU A 440 -1.90 0.13 18.34
CA GLU A 440 -0.89 -0.77 17.77
C GLU A 440 0.54 -0.27 18.01
N PHE A 441 0.80 1.02 17.74
CA PHE A 441 2.10 1.63 18.08
C PHE A 441 2.38 1.62 19.59
N GLY A 442 1.35 1.79 20.42
CA GLY A 442 1.50 1.75 21.88
C GLY A 442 1.86 0.36 22.40
N VAL A 443 1.16 -0.68 21.91
CA VAL A 443 1.44 -2.07 22.28
C VAL A 443 2.82 -2.48 21.77
N PHE A 444 3.18 -2.13 20.53
CA PHE A 444 4.54 -2.36 20.04
C PHE A 444 5.59 -1.66 20.91
N ALA A 445 5.39 -0.38 21.28
CA ALA A 445 6.33 0.35 22.13
C ALA A 445 6.50 -0.32 23.49
N LEU A 446 5.41 -0.79 24.10
CA LEU A 446 5.46 -1.51 25.37
C LEU A 446 6.23 -2.83 25.26
N PHE A 447 5.85 -3.70 24.32
CA PHE A 447 6.44 -5.04 24.21
C PHE A 447 7.86 -5.02 23.65
N SER A 448 8.21 -4.05 22.80
CA SER A 448 9.60 -3.80 22.42
C SER A 448 10.42 -3.32 23.61
N PHE A 449 9.91 -2.39 24.43
CA PHE A 449 10.60 -1.95 25.65
C PHE A 449 10.79 -3.08 26.67
N LEU A 450 9.82 -4.00 26.79
CA LEU A 450 9.95 -5.17 27.67
C LEU A 450 11.12 -6.10 27.29
N LEU A 451 11.64 -6.02 26.06
CA LEU A 451 12.83 -6.78 25.63
C LEU A 451 14.11 -6.34 26.38
N ILE A 452 14.09 -5.21 27.09
CA ILE A 452 15.22 -4.77 27.94
C ILE A 452 15.39 -5.72 29.14
N PHE A 453 14.29 -6.27 29.66
CA PHE A 453 14.34 -7.10 30.84
C PHE A 453 14.90 -8.49 30.53
N CYS A 454 15.72 -8.98 31.46
CA CYS A 454 16.31 -10.30 31.44
C CYS A 454 15.21 -11.35 31.64
N VAL A 455 14.79 -12.02 30.58
CA VAL A 455 13.66 -12.97 30.62
C VAL A 455 14.03 -14.30 29.96
N LYS A 456 13.34 -15.37 30.39
CA LYS A 456 13.51 -16.69 29.75
C LYS A 456 13.15 -16.61 28.27
N ARG A 457 13.81 -17.45 27.46
CA ARG A 457 13.62 -17.52 26.00
C ARG A 457 12.16 -17.59 25.54
N TYR A 458 11.31 -18.33 26.25
CA TYR A 458 9.88 -18.40 25.97
C TYR A 458 9.19 -17.02 26.03
N TRP A 459 9.50 -16.21 27.05
CA TRP A 459 8.94 -14.86 27.21
C TRP A 459 9.51 -13.90 26.16
N LEU A 460 10.79 -14.04 25.82
CA LEU A 460 11.41 -13.28 24.73
C LEU A 460 10.68 -13.51 23.40
N THR A 461 10.52 -14.77 22.99
CA THR A 461 9.78 -15.13 21.77
C THR A 461 8.35 -14.59 21.82
N THR A 462 7.69 -14.64 22.97
CA THR A 462 6.33 -14.11 23.16
C THR A 462 6.26 -12.59 22.99
N PHE A 463 7.20 -11.83 23.55
CA PHE A 463 7.25 -10.38 23.39
C PHE A 463 7.51 -9.96 21.96
N ILE A 464 8.40 -10.67 21.25
CA ILE A 464 8.65 -10.45 19.82
C ILE A 464 7.40 -10.80 19.01
N PHE A 465 6.73 -11.92 19.31
CA PHE A 465 5.48 -12.33 18.67
C PHE A 465 4.42 -11.23 18.76
N ILE A 466 4.18 -10.71 19.97
CA ILE A 466 3.20 -9.65 20.18
C ILE A 466 3.64 -8.37 19.46
N SER A 467 4.89 -7.95 19.60
CA SER A 467 5.41 -6.77 18.91
C SER A 467 5.20 -6.87 17.39
N ARG A 468 5.58 -7.98 16.77
CA ARG A 468 5.44 -8.22 15.33
C ARG A 468 3.97 -8.22 14.87
N ALA A 469 3.07 -8.83 15.63
CA ALA A 469 1.64 -8.84 15.31
C ALA A 469 1.07 -7.42 15.21
N PHE A 470 1.35 -6.58 16.21
CA PHE A 470 0.80 -5.23 16.29
C PHE A 470 1.45 -4.25 15.31
N ILE A 471 2.77 -4.32 15.08
CA ILE A 471 3.42 -3.44 14.09
C ILE A 471 3.05 -3.80 12.64
N SER A 472 2.83 -5.09 12.35
CA SER A 472 2.25 -5.52 11.07
C SER A 472 0.82 -4.99 10.90
N GLY A 473 0.02 -5.05 11.97
CA GLY A 473 -1.31 -4.42 12.03
C GLY A 473 -1.29 -2.93 11.73
N ALA A 474 -0.38 -2.18 12.38
CA ALA A 474 -0.18 -0.75 12.12
C ALA A 474 0.12 -0.48 10.64
N PHE A 475 0.90 -1.34 9.98
CA PHE A 475 1.17 -1.26 8.54
C PHE A 475 -0.11 -1.35 7.71
N GLN A 476 -0.99 -2.30 8.02
CA GLN A 476 -2.28 -2.40 7.33
C GLN A 476 -3.20 -1.23 7.58
N CYS A 477 -3.32 -0.79 8.84
CA CYS A 477 -4.15 0.36 9.17
C CYS A 477 -3.71 1.61 8.39
N VAL A 478 -2.41 1.86 8.30
CA VAL A 478 -1.85 3.01 7.57
C VAL A 478 -2.11 2.88 6.06
N TYR A 479 -1.99 1.67 5.49
CA TYR A 479 -2.35 1.39 4.08
C TYR A 479 -3.81 1.67 3.76
N VAL A 480 -4.72 1.37 4.70
CA VAL A 480 -6.16 1.62 4.54
C VAL A 480 -6.50 3.10 4.74
N TYR A 481 -5.94 3.72 5.78
CA TYR A 481 -6.24 5.10 6.15
C TYR A 481 -5.73 6.12 5.12
N THR A 482 -4.54 5.89 4.55
CA THR A 482 -3.92 6.82 3.59
C THR A 482 -4.82 7.16 2.38
N PRO A 483 -5.35 6.20 1.61
CA PRO A 483 -6.27 6.51 0.50
C PRO A 483 -7.65 6.99 0.97
N GLU A 484 -8.10 6.67 2.19
CA GLU A 484 -9.38 7.18 2.72
C GLU A 484 -9.34 8.69 3.02
N VAL A 485 -8.17 9.22 3.38
CA VAL A 485 -7.99 10.64 3.72
C VAL A 485 -7.81 11.54 2.49
N TYR A 486 -7.13 11.05 1.46
CA TYR A 486 -6.89 11.86 0.26
C TYR A 486 -8.13 11.91 -0.65
N PRO A 487 -8.37 13.04 -1.33
CA PRO A 487 -9.41 13.13 -2.35
C PRO A 487 -9.09 12.16 -3.50
N THR A 488 -10.14 11.68 -4.19
CA THR A 488 -10.07 10.66 -5.26
C THR A 488 -8.94 10.90 -6.26
N THR A 489 -8.73 12.14 -6.68
CA THR A 489 -7.70 12.58 -7.62
C THR A 489 -6.26 12.44 -7.12
N LEU A 490 -6.06 12.47 -5.80
CA LEU A 490 -4.75 12.42 -5.13
C LEU A 490 -4.47 11.10 -4.41
N ARG A 491 -5.44 10.18 -4.26
CA ARG A 491 -5.27 8.94 -3.46
C ARG A 491 -4.05 8.11 -3.85
N ALA A 492 -3.94 7.79 -5.13
CA ALA A 492 -2.83 6.97 -5.63
C ALA A 492 -1.48 7.68 -5.46
N LEU A 493 -1.46 9.00 -5.65
CA LEU A 493 -0.26 9.82 -5.50
C LEU A 493 0.16 9.94 -4.03
N GLY A 494 -0.78 10.21 -3.12
CA GLY A 494 -0.55 10.30 -1.68
C GLY A 494 -0.09 8.99 -1.08
N LEU A 495 -0.68 7.85 -1.49
CA LEU A 495 -0.22 6.51 -1.10
C LEU A 495 1.20 6.23 -1.63
N GLY A 496 1.47 6.52 -2.91
CA GLY A 496 2.79 6.29 -3.51
C GLY A 496 3.88 7.17 -2.88
N ALA A 497 3.59 8.44 -2.57
CA ALA A 497 4.51 9.34 -1.90
C ALA A 497 4.80 8.88 -0.47
N SER A 498 3.77 8.49 0.29
CA SER A 498 3.93 8.04 1.66
C SER A 498 4.67 6.69 1.74
N SER A 499 4.38 5.75 0.83
CA SER A 499 5.12 4.50 0.69
C SER A 499 6.60 4.74 0.35
N SER A 500 6.92 5.75 -0.47
CA SER A 500 8.30 6.14 -0.75
C SER A 500 9.02 6.64 0.51
N MET A 501 8.33 7.38 1.37
CA MET A 501 8.87 7.83 2.67
C MET A 501 9.05 6.68 3.67
N ALA A 502 8.22 5.64 3.60
CA ALA A 502 8.39 4.42 4.38
C ALA A 502 9.78 3.79 4.14
N ARG A 503 10.26 3.83 2.89
CA ARG A 503 11.58 3.28 2.54
C ARG A 503 12.75 3.96 3.24
N LEU A 504 12.63 5.24 3.60
CA LEU A 504 13.67 5.90 4.40
C LEU A 504 13.84 5.24 5.77
N GLY A 505 12.73 4.85 6.41
CA GLY A 505 12.78 4.09 7.66
C GLY A 505 13.43 2.72 7.46
N ALA A 506 13.09 2.04 6.37
CA ALA A 506 13.66 0.75 6.00
C ALA A 506 15.16 0.81 5.65
N ILE A 507 15.66 1.93 5.11
CA ILE A 507 17.07 2.16 4.81
C ILE A 507 17.88 2.41 6.09
N VAL A 508 17.30 3.09 7.09
CA VAL A 508 17.99 3.44 8.34
C VAL A 508 18.02 2.29 9.34
N THR A 509 16.96 1.46 9.38
CA THR A 509 16.83 0.40 10.38
C THR A 509 17.98 -0.61 10.46
N PRO A 510 18.65 -1.05 9.38
CA PRO A 510 19.74 -2.03 9.48
C PRO A 510 20.94 -1.49 10.28
N PHE A 511 21.23 -0.20 10.19
CA PHE A 511 22.28 0.43 10.99
C PHE A 511 21.94 0.39 12.48
N ILE A 512 20.68 0.55 12.84
CA ILE A 512 20.24 0.46 14.23
C ILE A 512 20.18 -1.00 14.70
N ALA A 513 19.55 -1.89 13.93
CA ALA A 513 19.39 -3.29 14.31
C ALA A 513 20.68 -4.11 14.29
N GLN A 514 21.65 -3.82 13.42
CA GLN A 514 22.85 -4.63 13.23
C GLN A 514 24.11 -3.92 13.70
N VAL A 515 24.33 -2.65 13.34
CA VAL A 515 25.55 -1.92 13.75
C VAL A 515 25.49 -1.51 15.21
N ALA A 516 24.40 -0.88 15.65
CA ALA A 516 24.29 -0.43 17.05
C ALA A 516 24.23 -1.62 18.03
N SER A 517 23.69 -2.76 17.61
CA SER A 517 23.70 -4.01 18.38
C SER A 517 25.10 -4.53 18.68
N GLY A 518 26.10 -4.22 17.85
CA GLY A 518 27.49 -4.58 18.13
C GLY A 518 28.09 -3.86 19.35
N ASN A 519 27.55 -2.68 19.70
CA ASN A 519 27.94 -1.95 20.91
C ASN A 519 27.08 -2.37 22.10
N SER A 520 25.75 -2.33 21.96
CA SER A 520 24.81 -2.71 23.00
C SER A 520 23.44 -3.02 22.41
N LEU A 521 22.83 -4.12 22.82
CA LEU A 521 21.45 -4.49 22.46
C LEU A 521 20.40 -3.52 23.04
N LEU A 522 20.76 -2.69 24.02
CA LEU A 522 19.85 -1.70 24.59
C LEU A 522 19.51 -0.57 23.61
N ILE A 523 20.48 -0.18 22.77
CA ILE A 523 20.32 0.92 21.80
C ILE A 523 19.18 0.65 20.80
N PRO A 524 19.17 -0.48 20.06
CA PRO A 524 18.06 -0.77 19.14
C PRO A 524 16.73 -0.90 19.87
N ILE A 525 16.68 -1.53 21.04
CA ILE A 525 15.44 -1.71 21.79
C ILE A 525 14.82 -0.36 22.19
N ILE A 526 15.61 0.55 22.78
CA ILE A 526 15.14 1.89 23.17
C ILE A 526 14.74 2.69 21.94
N THR A 527 15.54 2.68 20.87
CA THR A 527 15.24 3.47 19.67
C THR A 527 13.96 3.04 18.99
N TYR A 528 13.68 1.74 18.85
CA TYR A 528 12.40 1.27 18.30
C TYR A 528 11.21 1.59 19.22
N SER A 529 11.39 1.45 20.54
CA SER A 529 10.35 1.80 21.51
C SER A 529 9.98 3.28 21.43
N CYS A 530 10.99 4.17 21.44
CA CYS A 530 10.80 5.62 21.34
C CYS A 530 10.23 6.03 19.97
N ALA A 531 10.73 5.46 18.87
CA ALA A 531 10.20 5.73 17.54
C ALA A 531 8.71 5.36 17.46
N SER A 532 8.32 4.22 18.03
CA SER A 532 6.91 3.82 18.07
C SER A 532 6.04 4.74 18.93
N LEU A 533 6.56 5.30 20.04
CA LEU A 533 5.83 6.34 20.79
C LEU A 533 5.59 7.60 19.96
N ILE A 534 6.55 8.00 19.11
CA ILE A 534 6.35 9.09 18.14
C ILE A 534 5.24 8.70 17.15
N GLY A 535 5.21 7.45 16.69
CA GLY A 535 4.13 6.90 15.87
C GLY A 535 2.76 6.99 16.55
N LEU A 536 2.67 6.60 17.83
CA LEU A 536 1.45 6.69 18.65
C LEU A 536 0.95 8.14 18.76
N VAL A 537 1.82 9.08 19.12
CA VAL A 537 1.46 10.50 19.25
C VAL A 537 1.03 11.06 17.89
N THR A 538 1.74 10.71 16.82
CA THR A 538 1.42 11.16 15.46
C THR A 538 0.08 10.61 15.00
N ALA A 539 -0.23 9.34 15.29
CA ALA A 539 -1.51 8.72 14.98
C ALA A 539 -2.66 9.43 15.73
N LEU A 540 -2.50 9.70 17.02
CA LEU A 540 -3.47 10.48 17.81
C LEU A 540 -3.60 11.93 17.34
N SER A 541 -2.55 12.49 16.74
CA SER A 541 -2.57 13.84 16.17
C SER A 541 -3.28 13.93 14.82
N LEU A 542 -3.65 12.80 14.18
CA LEU A 542 -4.31 12.84 12.87
C LEU A 542 -5.63 13.64 12.92
N PRO A 543 -5.89 14.53 11.95
CA PRO A 543 -6.99 15.49 12.05
C PRO A 543 -8.37 14.87 11.85
N ILE A 544 -8.46 13.70 11.21
CA ILE A 544 -9.71 13.11 10.72
C ILE A 544 -9.79 11.65 11.15
N GLU A 545 -10.98 11.21 11.57
CA GLU A 545 -11.32 9.78 11.66
C GLU A 545 -12.11 9.39 10.41
N THR A 546 -11.73 8.29 9.77
CA THR A 546 -12.30 7.87 8.47
C THR A 546 -13.41 6.83 8.62
N LYS A 547 -13.61 6.28 9.84
CA LYS A 547 -14.69 5.31 10.12
C LYS A 547 -16.06 5.86 9.69
N GLY A 548 -16.72 5.14 8.77
CA GLY A 548 -18.10 5.40 8.34
C GLY A 548 -18.29 6.63 7.43
N ARG A 549 -17.21 7.30 6.99
CA ARG A 549 -17.33 8.40 6.04
C ARG A 549 -17.46 7.90 4.60
N GLN A 550 -18.41 8.46 3.87
CA GLN A 550 -18.42 8.34 2.41
C GLN A 550 -17.20 9.05 1.84
N MET A 551 -16.60 8.41 0.84
CA MET A 551 -15.43 8.92 0.13
C MET A 551 -15.76 10.29 -0.46
N MET A 552 -15.02 11.35 -0.10
CA MET A 552 -15.23 12.68 -0.68
C MET A 552 -15.01 12.59 -2.20
N GLU A 553 -16.12 12.68 -2.95
CA GLU A 553 -16.10 12.91 -4.39
C GLU A 553 -15.82 14.41 -4.58
N THR A 554 -14.77 14.72 -5.33
CA THR A 554 -14.51 16.10 -5.77
C THR A 554 -15.59 16.49 -6.76
N HIS A 555 -16.40 17.50 -6.41
CA HIS A 555 -17.14 18.30 -7.37
C HIS A 555 -16.23 19.31 -8.06
#